data_AF-A0A8S3HEC9-F1
#
_entry.id   AF-A0A8S3HEC9-F1
#
_cell.length_a   1.000
_cell.length_b   1.000
_cell.length_c   1.000
_cell.angle_alpha   90.00
_cell.angle_beta   90.00
_cell.angle_gamma   90.00
#
_symmetry.space_group_name_H-M   'P 1'
#
loop_
_entity.id
_entity.type
_entity.pdbx_description
1 polymer ?
#
loop_
_entity_poly.entity_id
_entity_poly.type
_entity_poly.pdbx_seq_one_letter_code
_entity_poly.pdbx_strand_id
1 'polypeptide(L)'
;VINDREEEDGVFNRQKVRVGKFCGSWRRRLFKMMLGIQFDNPNNINVNDPVSDEFYDYFREVAKKNTLIYEEVFATLPSDRVRRFDQVAPYADAQKLKETDPLLAQEKLKHIQGVLVEYPLYFLDDENYLPSLNTREVRLDFLET
;
A
#
# COMPACT_ATOMS: atom_id res chain seq x y z
N VAL A 1 -0.16 12.03 -22.16
CA VAL A 1 -1.48 11.44 -21.82
C VAL A 1 -1.80 10.39 -22.87
N ILE A 2 -2.17 9.17 -22.47
CA ILE A 2 -2.56 8.08 -23.38
C ILE A 2 -4.08 7.92 -23.29
N ASN A 3 -4.77 7.95 -24.42
CA ASN A 3 -6.22 7.73 -24.51
C ASN A 3 -6.49 6.57 -25.47
N ASP A 4 -7.34 5.64 -25.05
CA ASP A 4 -7.75 4.51 -25.88
C ASP A 4 -8.61 4.95 -27.07
N ARG A 5 -8.43 4.27 -28.21
CA ARG A 5 -9.32 4.36 -29.38
C ARG A 5 -10.12 3.08 -29.61
N GLU A 6 -9.64 1.97 -29.07
CA GLU A 6 -10.32 0.68 -29.10
C GLU A 6 -10.97 0.43 -27.74
N GLU A 7 -12.23 -0.01 -27.78
CA GLU A 7 -13.00 -0.33 -26.58
C GLU A 7 -13.39 -1.80 -26.57
N GLU A 8 -13.52 -2.34 -25.37
CA GLU A 8 -14.06 -3.66 -25.08
C GLU A 8 -15.19 -3.56 -24.05
N ASP A 9 -15.95 -4.63 -23.90
CA ASP A 9 -16.97 -4.70 -22.86
C ASP A 9 -16.30 -4.86 -21.49
N GLY A 10 -16.73 -4.07 -20.52
CA GLY A 10 -16.26 -4.07 -19.15
C GLY A 10 -17.43 -4.02 -18.16
N VAL A 11 -17.09 -4.07 -16.87
CA VAL A 11 -18.06 -4.01 -15.77
C VAL A 11 -17.53 -3.06 -14.71
N PHE A 12 -18.28 -2.03 -14.37
CA PHE A 12 -17.97 -1.07 -13.31
C PHE A 12 -19.18 -1.01 -12.36
N ASN A 13 -18.97 -1.35 -11.09
CA ASN A 13 -20.00 -1.44 -10.06
C ASN A 13 -21.20 -2.30 -10.51
N ARG A 14 -20.90 -3.50 -11.02
CA ARG A 14 -21.82 -4.50 -11.58
C ARG A 14 -22.61 -4.02 -12.81
N GLN A 15 -22.33 -2.84 -13.35
CA GLN A 15 -22.95 -2.31 -14.57
C GLN A 15 -22.07 -2.56 -15.79
N LYS A 16 -22.68 -2.99 -16.90
CA LYS A 16 -21.99 -3.16 -18.18
C LYS A 16 -21.60 -1.79 -18.74
N VAL A 17 -20.32 -1.61 -19.05
CA VAL A 17 -19.76 -0.37 -19.57
C VAL A 17 -18.79 -0.67 -20.72
N ARG A 18 -18.47 0.35 -21.52
CA ARG A 18 -17.38 0.28 -22.49
C ARG A 18 -16.10 0.79 -21.85
N VAL A 19 -15.01 0.04 -21.99
CA VAL A 19 -13.71 0.39 -21.40
C VAL A 19 -12.62 0.36 -22.46
N GLY A 20 -11.64 1.24 -22.33
CA GLY A 20 -10.46 1.24 -23.19
C GLY A 20 -9.68 -0.07 -23.08
N LYS A 21 -9.33 -0.67 -24.21
CA LYS A 21 -8.68 -1.98 -24.27
C LYS A 21 -7.25 -1.95 -23.71
N PHE A 22 -6.46 -0.92 -24.03
CA PHE A 22 -5.11 -0.77 -23.50
C PHE A 22 -5.13 -0.44 -22.00
N CYS A 23 -5.82 0.64 -21.60
CA CYS A 23 -5.87 1.05 -20.19
C CYS A 23 -6.52 -0.03 -19.31
N GLY A 24 -7.58 -0.68 -19.81
CA GLY A 24 -8.28 -1.76 -19.12
C GLY A 24 -7.40 -2.98 -18.88
N SER A 25 -6.72 -3.48 -19.93
CA SER A 25 -5.81 -4.62 -19.80
C SER A 25 -4.62 -4.32 -18.89
N TRP A 26 -4.08 -3.11 -18.95
CA TRP A 26 -2.96 -2.69 -18.11
C TRP A 26 -3.36 -2.60 -16.63
N ARG A 27 -4.49 -1.97 -16.31
CA ARG A 27 -5.05 -1.93 -14.94
C ARG A 27 -5.23 -3.34 -14.38
N ARG A 28 -5.86 -4.25 -15.13
CA ARG A 28 -6.08 -5.63 -14.67
C ARG A 28 -4.76 -6.34 -14.39
N ARG A 29 -3.75 -6.15 -15.23
CA ARG A 29 -2.40 -6.71 -15.02
C ARG A 29 -1.75 -6.17 -13.75
N LEU A 30 -1.83 -4.86 -13.53
CA LEU A 30 -1.31 -4.22 -12.33
C LEU A 30 -2.02 -4.72 -11.07
N PHE A 31 -3.34 -4.81 -11.07
CA PHE A 31 -4.11 -5.34 -9.93
C PHE A 31 -3.73 -6.79 -9.62
N LYS A 32 -3.63 -7.64 -10.65
CA LYS A 32 -3.20 -9.03 -10.45
C LYS A 32 -1.80 -9.10 -9.83
N MET A 33 -0.85 -8.31 -10.33
CA MET A 33 0.50 -8.24 -9.78
C MET A 33 0.50 -7.74 -8.33
N MET A 34 -0.19 -6.63 -8.06
CA MET A 34 -0.25 -6.02 -6.72
C MET A 34 -0.89 -6.95 -5.70
N LEU A 35 -1.93 -7.69 -6.09
CA LEU A 35 -2.63 -8.65 -5.23
C LEU A 35 -1.96 -10.04 -5.22
N GLY A 36 -0.86 -10.27 -5.95
CA GLY A 36 -0.21 -11.59 -6.00
C GLY A 36 -1.07 -12.68 -6.64
N ILE A 37 -2.02 -12.29 -7.49
CA ILE A 37 -2.97 -13.16 -8.16
C ILE A 37 -2.27 -13.79 -9.38
N GLN A 38 -2.17 -15.11 -9.39
CA GLN A 38 -1.66 -15.85 -10.55
C GLN A 38 -2.58 -15.67 -11.75
N PHE A 39 -2.04 -15.41 -12.94
CA PHE A 39 -2.85 -15.07 -14.12
C PHE A 39 -3.86 -16.16 -14.52
N ASP A 40 -3.55 -17.43 -14.21
CA ASP A 40 -4.25 -18.61 -14.70
C ASP A 40 -5.08 -19.35 -13.64
N ASN A 41 -5.19 -18.83 -12.42
CA ASN A 41 -5.97 -19.49 -11.36
C ASN A 41 -7.47 -19.06 -11.40
N PRO A 42 -8.41 -19.99 -11.63
CA PRO A 42 -9.84 -19.69 -11.75
C PRO A 42 -10.52 -19.33 -10.41
N ASN A 43 -9.87 -19.60 -9.26
CA ASN A 43 -10.40 -19.29 -7.93
C ASN A 43 -10.04 -17.87 -7.46
N ASN A 44 -9.47 -17.05 -8.34
CA ASN A 44 -9.05 -15.70 -8.00
C ASN A 44 -10.24 -14.72 -7.98
N ILE A 45 -10.14 -13.69 -7.14
CA ILE A 45 -11.12 -12.60 -7.15
C ILE A 45 -11.24 -11.95 -8.53
N ASN A 46 -12.45 -11.53 -8.87
CA ASN A 46 -12.72 -10.81 -10.09
C ASN A 46 -12.14 -9.39 -10.04
N VAL A 47 -11.01 -9.17 -10.73
CA VAL A 47 -10.40 -7.84 -10.89
C VAL A 47 -10.96 -7.03 -12.07
N ASN A 48 -11.95 -7.58 -12.80
CA ASN A 48 -12.51 -6.91 -13.96
C ASN A 48 -13.36 -5.70 -13.56
N ASP A 49 -14.03 -5.77 -12.40
CA ASP A 49 -14.77 -4.67 -11.80
C ASP A 49 -13.94 -3.98 -10.72
N PRO A 50 -13.30 -2.82 -11.04
CA PRO A 50 -12.39 -2.16 -10.12
C PRO A 50 -13.07 -1.33 -9.03
N VAL A 51 -14.38 -1.13 -9.12
CA VAL A 51 -15.12 -0.17 -8.27
C VAL A 51 -16.29 -0.83 -7.53
N SER A 52 -16.34 -2.16 -7.52
CA SER A 52 -17.29 -2.89 -6.70
C SER A 52 -16.82 -2.95 -5.24
N ASP A 53 -17.78 -2.98 -4.31
CA ASP A 53 -17.48 -3.09 -2.88
C ASP A 53 -16.69 -4.36 -2.58
N GLU A 54 -16.99 -5.48 -3.24
CA GLU A 54 -16.29 -6.76 -3.01
C GLU A 54 -14.82 -6.69 -3.41
N PHE A 55 -14.52 -6.04 -4.55
CA PHE A 55 -13.14 -5.84 -4.98
C PHE A 55 -12.42 -4.90 -4.00
N TYR A 56 -13.06 -3.80 -3.61
CA TYR A 56 -12.47 -2.82 -2.71
C TYR A 56 -12.19 -3.38 -1.31
N ASP A 57 -13.13 -4.14 -0.75
CA ASP A 57 -12.96 -4.79 0.55
C ASP A 57 -11.83 -5.81 0.51
N TYR A 58 -11.75 -6.64 -0.53
CA TYR A 58 -10.63 -7.55 -0.70
C TYR A 58 -9.28 -6.83 -0.85
N PHE A 59 -9.24 -5.77 -1.65
CA PHE A 59 -8.04 -4.96 -1.86
C PHE A 59 -7.53 -4.39 -0.52
N ARG A 60 -8.43 -3.86 0.31
CA ARG A 60 -8.11 -3.35 1.65
C ARG A 60 -7.67 -4.45 2.61
N GLU A 61 -8.38 -5.58 2.64
CA GLU A 61 -8.04 -6.70 3.51
C GLU A 61 -6.65 -7.27 3.20
N VAL A 62 -6.29 -7.41 1.92
CA VAL A 62 -4.93 -7.82 1.52
C VAL A 62 -3.88 -6.80 2.02
N ALA A 63 -4.11 -5.50 1.78
CA ALA A 63 -3.20 -4.45 2.20
C ALA A 63 -3.00 -4.44 3.72
N LYS A 64 -4.10 -4.48 4.49
CA LYS A 64 -4.09 -4.49 5.95
C LYS A 64 -3.38 -5.73 6.51
N LYS A 65 -3.71 -6.91 5.98
CA LYS A 65 -3.08 -8.17 6.41
C LYS A 65 -1.57 -8.14 6.17
N ASN A 66 -1.14 -7.70 4.99
CA ASN A 66 0.28 -7.58 4.67
C ASN A 66 0.98 -6.58 5.59
N THR A 67 0.39 -5.40 5.82
CA THR A 67 0.92 -4.41 6.77
C THR A 67 1.14 -5.01 8.15
N LEU A 68 0.13 -5.70 8.70
CA LEU A 68 0.24 -6.32 10.03
C LEU A 68 1.36 -7.35 10.10
N ILE A 69 1.52 -8.18 9.06
CA ILE A 69 2.61 -9.17 9.00
C ILE A 69 3.97 -8.47 8.91
N TYR A 70 4.13 -7.45 8.07
CA TYR A 70 5.39 -6.73 7.95
C TYR A 70 5.78 -6.02 9.25
N GLU A 71 4.82 -5.36 9.90
CA GLU A 71 5.05 -4.71 11.20
C GLU A 71 5.43 -5.72 12.28
N GLU A 72 4.74 -6.86 12.35
CA GLU A 72 5.05 -7.91 13.35
C GLU A 72 6.41 -8.57 13.10
N VAL A 73 6.73 -8.87 11.84
CA VAL A 73 7.95 -9.61 11.51
C VAL A 73 9.20 -8.72 11.59
N PHE A 74 9.09 -7.47 11.16
CA PHE A 74 10.24 -6.60 10.91
C PHE A 74 10.25 -5.28 11.69
N ALA A 75 9.16 -4.89 12.36
CA ALA A 75 9.01 -3.55 12.94
C ALA A 75 9.37 -2.45 11.91
N THR A 76 8.79 -2.55 10.70
CA THR A 76 9.08 -1.63 9.60
C THR A 76 8.65 -0.20 9.89
N LEU A 77 9.41 0.75 9.36
CA LEU A 77 9.02 2.16 9.27
C LEU A 77 8.82 2.54 7.79
N PRO A 78 7.90 3.47 7.48
CA PRO A 78 6.98 4.17 8.38
C PRO A 78 5.88 3.27 8.97
N SER A 79 5.32 3.62 10.14
CA SER A 79 4.24 2.88 10.82
C SER A 79 3.36 3.81 11.67
N ASP A 80 2.05 3.56 11.69
CA ASP A 80 1.07 4.30 12.51
C ASP A 80 1.26 4.08 14.03
N ARG A 81 2.14 3.16 14.42
CA ARG A 81 2.54 2.95 15.82
C ARG A 81 3.56 3.96 16.33
N VAL A 82 4.16 4.75 15.43
CA VAL A 82 5.21 5.72 15.73
C VAL A 82 4.73 7.11 15.34
N ARG A 83 4.30 7.88 16.33
CA ARG A 83 3.69 9.22 16.15
C ARG A 83 4.66 10.37 16.41
N ARG A 84 5.83 10.08 16.97
CA ARG A 84 6.86 11.07 17.33
C ARG A 84 8.27 10.64 16.96
N PHE A 85 9.18 11.60 16.76
CA PHE A 85 10.57 11.33 16.42
C PHE A 85 11.30 10.56 17.53
N ASP A 86 10.99 10.84 18.79
CA ASP A 86 11.58 10.14 19.94
C ASP A 86 11.20 8.64 19.99
N GLN A 87 10.11 8.23 19.33
CA GLN A 87 9.66 6.85 19.24
C GLN A 87 10.31 6.07 18.09
N VAL A 88 10.92 6.75 17.11
CA VAL A 88 11.47 6.13 15.89
C VAL A 88 12.60 5.16 16.22
N ALA A 89 13.64 5.62 16.93
CA ALA A 89 14.79 4.77 17.25
C ALA A 89 14.40 3.60 18.17
N PRO A 90 13.65 3.81 19.29
CA PRO A 90 13.18 2.71 20.12
C PRO A 90 12.35 1.67 19.37
N TYR A 91 11.52 2.09 18.41
CA TYR A 91 10.72 1.18 17.61
C TYR A 91 11.57 0.41 16.60
N ALA A 92 12.51 1.07 15.92
CA ALA A 92 13.39 0.44 14.94
C ALA A 92 14.40 -0.54 15.58
N ASP A 93 14.84 -0.24 16.80
CA ASP A 93 15.78 -1.06 17.59
C ASP A 93 15.07 -2.14 18.42
N ALA A 94 13.74 -2.11 18.48
CA ALA A 94 12.97 -3.15 19.14
C ALA A 94 13.28 -4.53 18.56
N GLN A 95 13.24 -5.55 19.42
CA GLN A 95 13.55 -6.91 19.03
C GLN A 95 12.55 -7.40 17.97
N LYS A 96 13.05 -7.76 16.78
CA LYS A 96 12.21 -8.14 15.65
C LYS A 96 11.90 -9.62 15.68
N LEU A 97 10.69 -10.04 15.28
CA LEU A 97 10.35 -11.46 15.27
C LEU A 97 11.28 -12.28 14.37
N LYS A 98 11.76 -11.72 13.25
CA LYS A 98 12.75 -12.39 12.39
C LYS A 98 14.06 -12.75 13.11
N GLU A 99 14.40 -12.01 14.18
CA GLU A 99 15.63 -12.18 14.96
C GLU A 99 15.38 -13.10 16.16
N THR A 100 14.20 -13.04 16.77
CA THR A 100 13.84 -13.86 17.94
C THR A 100 13.41 -15.27 17.58
N ASP A 101 12.55 -15.41 16.57
CA ASP A 101 12.00 -16.66 16.10
C ASP A 101 11.89 -16.65 14.57
N PRO A 102 13.00 -16.98 13.87
CA PRO A 102 13.03 -17.03 12.41
C PRO A 102 12.04 -18.02 11.79
N LEU A 103 11.69 -19.10 12.50
CA LEU A 103 10.77 -20.12 12.00
C LEU A 103 9.33 -19.59 12.02
N LEU A 104 8.90 -18.99 13.13
CA LEU A 104 7.59 -18.35 13.22
C LEU A 104 7.48 -17.17 12.24
N ALA A 105 8.55 -16.39 12.08
CA ALA A 105 8.61 -15.34 11.06
C ALA A 105 8.36 -15.92 9.66
N GLN A 106 9.04 -17.00 9.28
CA GLN A 106 8.83 -17.65 7.97
C GLN A 106 7.40 -18.16 7.80
N GLU A 107 6.80 -18.79 8.82
CA GLU A 107 5.41 -19.23 8.74
C GLU A 107 4.44 -18.06 8.52
N LYS A 108 4.62 -16.93 9.22
CA LYS A 108 3.81 -15.73 9.02
C LYS A 108 3.96 -15.14 7.62
N LEU A 109 5.19 -15.10 7.10
CA LEU A 109 5.47 -14.56 5.76
C LEU A 109 4.79 -15.36 4.63
N LYS A 110 4.51 -16.65 4.82
CA LYS A 110 3.73 -17.45 3.84
C LYS A 110 2.30 -16.94 3.64
N HIS A 111 1.78 -16.16 4.59
CA HIS A 111 0.44 -15.60 4.52
C HIS A 111 0.37 -14.25 3.78
N ILE A 112 1.53 -13.67 3.42
CA ILE A 112 1.58 -12.45 2.60
C ILE A 112 1.08 -12.78 1.20
N GLN A 113 0.27 -11.87 0.66
CA GLN A 113 -0.28 -12.00 -0.69
C GLN A 113 0.01 -10.75 -1.50
N GLY A 114 0.76 -10.89 -2.59
CA GLY A 114 1.13 -9.73 -3.42
C GLY A 114 2.05 -8.76 -2.68
N VAL A 115 1.90 -7.48 -2.97
CA VAL A 115 2.79 -6.40 -2.48
C VAL A 115 2.03 -5.21 -1.89
N LEU A 116 0.70 -5.24 -1.84
CA LEU A 116 -0.08 -4.16 -1.25
C LEU A 116 0.18 -4.07 0.26
N VAL A 117 0.30 -2.84 0.74
CA VAL A 117 0.33 -2.49 2.16
C VAL A 117 -0.46 -1.20 2.35
N GLU A 118 -1.07 -1.03 3.51
CA GLU A 118 -1.66 0.25 3.91
C GLU A 118 -0.57 1.31 4.06
N TYR A 119 -0.83 2.51 3.54
CA TYR A 119 0.05 3.64 3.73
C TYR A 119 -0.22 4.24 5.13
N PRO A 120 0.79 4.37 5.99
CA PRO A 120 0.60 4.84 7.36
C PRO A 120 0.31 6.35 7.38
N LEU A 121 -0.91 6.72 7.78
CA LEU A 121 -1.38 8.11 7.79
C LEU A 121 -1.04 8.86 9.08
N TYR A 122 -0.73 8.13 10.15
CA TYR A 122 -0.45 8.66 11.49
C TYR A 122 1.04 8.56 11.86
N PHE A 123 1.89 8.12 10.94
CA PHE A 123 3.33 8.14 11.17
C PHE A 123 3.80 9.57 11.39
N LEU A 124 4.42 9.82 12.55
CA LEU A 124 4.95 11.13 12.96
C LEU A 124 3.89 12.26 12.95
N ASP A 125 2.60 11.95 13.16
CA ASP A 125 1.52 12.94 13.09
C ASP A 125 1.53 13.98 14.22
N ASP A 126 2.21 13.69 15.33
CA ASP A 126 2.39 14.63 16.45
C ASP A 126 3.58 15.58 16.25
N GLU A 127 4.36 15.42 15.17
CA GLU A 127 5.53 16.24 14.89
C GLU A 127 5.23 17.42 13.97
N ASN A 128 5.92 18.54 14.20
CA ASN A 128 5.87 19.66 13.27
C ASN A 128 6.92 19.48 12.18
N TYR A 129 6.47 19.16 10.97
CA TYR A 129 7.33 19.03 9.79
C TYR A 129 7.80 20.37 9.21
N LEU A 130 7.27 21.49 9.72
CA LEU A 130 7.77 22.78 9.31
C LEU A 130 9.16 23.01 9.90
N PRO A 131 10.13 23.45 9.08
CA PRO A 131 11.44 23.82 9.60
C PRO A 131 11.26 24.91 10.66
N SER A 132 12.08 24.84 11.71
CA SER A 132 12.05 25.87 12.76
C SER A 132 12.24 27.25 12.14
N LEU A 133 11.60 28.29 12.68
CA LEU A 133 11.69 29.65 12.12
C LEU A 133 13.15 30.19 12.01
N ASN A 134 14.09 29.54 12.70
CA ASN A 134 15.51 29.89 12.71
C ASN A 134 16.38 28.98 11.82
N THR A 135 15.83 27.99 11.11
CA THR A 135 16.61 27.18 10.17
C THR A 135 16.74 27.84 8.81
N ARG A 136 17.81 27.49 8.08
CA ARG A 136 18.12 28.05 6.77
C ARG A 136 17.02 27.81 5.74
N GLU A 137 16.26 26.72 5.87
CA GLU A 137 15.15 26.40 4.95
C GLU A 137 14.04 27.46 5.01
N VAL A 138 13.67 27.95 6.20
CA VAL A 138 12.67 29.03 6.35
C VAL A 138 13.16 30.33 5.73
N ARG A 139 14.46 30.60 5.80
CA ARG A 139 15.05 31.83 5.27
C ARG A 139 14.99 31.92 3.73
N LEU A 140 14.80 30.80 3.03
CA LEU A 140 14.67 30.79 1.57
C LEU A 140 13.32 31.36 1.12
N ASP A 141 12.25 31.15 1.89
CA ASP A 141 10.90 31.61 1.53
C ASP A 141 10.66 33.11 1.83
N PHE A 142 11.44 33.72 2.72
CA PHE A 142 11.27 35.14 3.11
C PHE A 142 12.25 36.12 2.46
N LEU A 143 13.11 35.65 1.55
CA LEU A 143 14.03 36.49 0.78
C LEU A 143 13.60 36.68 -0.69
N GLU A 144 12.47 36.10 -1.10
CA GLU A 144 11.89 36.23 -2.45
C GLU A 144 10.64 37.14 -2.54
N THR A 145 10.32 37.91 -1.48
CA THR A 145 9.32 39.01 -1.51
C THR A 145 9.96 40.35 -1.24
#